data_AF-V7BL73-F1
#
_entry.id   AF-V7BL73-F1
#
_cell.length_a   1.000
_cell.length_b   1.000
_cell.length_c   1.000
_cell.angle_alpha   90.00
_cell.angle_beta   90.00
_cell.angle_gamma   90.00
#
_symmetry.space_group_name_H-M   'P 1'
#
loop_
_entity.id
_entity.type
_entity.pdbx_description
1 polymer ?
#
loop_
_entity_poly.entity_id
_entity_poly.type
_entity_poly.pdbx_seq_one_letter_code
_entity_poly.pdbx_strand_id
1 'polypeptide(L)'
;GTDAFSQSGLYSNHQDIAPRYSGILLGLSNTAGVLAGVFGTAATGYILQHGSWDDVFKVSVGLYLVGTVVFNLFSTGEKVLE
;
A
#
# COMPACT_ATOMS: atom_id res chain seq x y z
N GLY A 1 6.56 12.10 11.13
CA GLY A 1 8.04 12.07 10.99
C GLY A 1 8.45 10.90 10.12
N THR A 2 8.11 9.69 10.56
CA THR A 2 8.11 8.45 9.77
C THR A 2 7.20 8.51 8.54
N ASP A 3 6.11 9.30 8.58
CA ASP A 3 5.23 9.52 7.43
C ASP A 3 5.96 10.17 6.25
N ALA A 4 6.91 11.08 6.53
CA ALA A 4 7.71 11.72 5.49
C ALA A 4 8.61 10.70 4.77
N PHE A 5 9.08 9.67 5.49
CA PHE A 5 9.87 8.58 4.90
C PHE A 5 9.01 7.73 3.96
N SER A 6 7.81 7.36 4.39
CA SER A 6 6.83 6.60 3.58
C SER A 6 6.39 7.39 2.34
N GLN A 7 6.11 8.68 2.47
CA GLN A 7 5.72 9.54 1.36
C GLN A 7 6.91 9.76 0.39
N SER A 8 8.13 9.97 0.90
CA SER A 8 9.32 10.15 0.05
C SER A 8 9.61 8.93 -0.82
N GLY A 9 9.49 7.71 -0.28
CA GLY A 9 9.64 6.48 -1.07
C GLY A 9 8.56 6.31 -2.14
N LEU A 10 7.29 6.65 -1.83
CA LEU A 10 6.19 6.54 -2.79
C LEU A 10 6.35 7.53 -3.96
N TYR A 11 6.64 8.81 -3.69
CA TYR A 11 6.71 9.82 -4.75
C TYR A 11 8.03 9.84 -5.51
N SER A 12 9.18 9.63 -4.82
CA SER A 12 10.48 9.64 -5.49
C SER A 12 10.68 8.41 -6.37
N ASN A 13 10.21 7.22 -5.98
CA ASN A 13 10.36 6.00 -6.79
C ASN A 13 9.61 6.09 -8.14
N HIS A 14 8.44 6.71 -8.15
CA HIS A 14 7.66 6.92 -9.37
C HIS A 14 8.27 7.98 -10.31
N GLN A 15 8.91 9.00 -9.73
CA GLN A 15 9.58 10.04 -10.52
C GLN A 15 10.92 9.56 -11.09
N ASP A 16 11.64 8.69 -10.38
CA ASP A 16 12.96 8.21 -10.80
C ASP A 16 12.91 7.05 -11.83
N ILE A 17 11.81 6.26 -11.85
CA ILE A 17 11.63 5.13 -12.78
C ILE A 17 10.88 5.53 -14.09
N ALA A 18 9.97 6.51 -14.05
CA ALA A 18 9.17 6.87 -15.24
C ALA A 18 8.68 8.33 -15.23
N PRO A 19 9.50 9.30 -15.65
CA PRO A 19 9.09 10.72 -15.70
C PRO A 19 7.88 10.97 -16.63
N ARG A 20 7.60 10.08 -17.58
CA ARG A 20 6.49 10.21 -18.56
C ARG A 20 5.17 9.54 -18.15
N TYR A 21 5.18 8.64 -17.15
CA TYR A 21 4.00 7.87 -16.69
C TYR A 21 3.70 7.99 -15.19
N SER A 22 4.50 8.77 -14.46
CA SER A 22 4.36 9.04 -13.02
C SER A 22 2.94 9.47 -12.61
N GLY A 23 2.25 10.28 -13.43
CA GLY A 23 0.86 10.68 -13.18
C GLY A 23 -0.17 9.54 -13.27
N ILE A 24 0.00 8.60 -14.21
CA ILE A 24 -0.90 7.44 -14.37
C ILE A 24 -0.66 6.43 -13.25
N LEU A 25 0.61 6.17 -12.90
CA LEU A 25 0.96 5.29 -11.80
C LEU A 25 0.50 5.84 -10.43
N LEU A 26 0.60 7.16 -10.24
CA LEU A 26 0.08 7.82 -9.04
C LEU A 26 -1.46 7.71 -8.96
N GLY A 27 -2.15 7.95 -10.08
CA GLY A 27 -3.61 7.80 -10.16
C GLY A 27 -4.08 6.35 -9.91
N LEU A 28 -3.36 5.37 -10.47
CA LEU A 28 -3.62 3.95 -10.24
C LEU A 28 -3.42 3.58 -8.76
N SER A 29 -2.33 4.06 -8.16
CA SER A 29 -2.03 3.82 -6.74
C SER A 29 -3.07 4.44 -5.82
N ASN A 30 -3.54 5.65 -6.12
CA ASN A 30 -4.60 6.30 -5.34
C ASN A 30 -5.93 5.54 -5.45
N THR A 31 -6.29 5.10 -6.67
CA THR A 31 -7.50 4.29 -6.89
C THR A 31 -7.40 2.95 -6.14
N ALA A 32 -6.26 2.28 -6.21
CA ALA A 32 -6.01 1.05 -5.45
C ALA A 32 -6.11 1.28 -3.94
N GLY A 33 -5.60 2.41 -3.43
CA GLY A 33 -5.71 2.80 -2.03
C GLY A 33 -7.16 3.01 -1.59
N VAL A 34 -7.97 3.69 -2.40
CA VAL A 34 -9.41 3.89 -2.13
C VAL A 34 -10.13 2.54 -2.11
N LEU A 35 -9.89 1.68 -3.11
CA LEU A 35 -10.50 0.35 -3.16
C LEU A 35 -10.10 -0.49 -1.94
N ALA A 36 -8.81 -0.49 -1.57
CA ALA A 36 -8.33 -1.17 -0.37
C ALA A 36 -9.01 -0.65 0.90
N GLY A 37 -9.26 0.67 1.00
CA GLY A 37 -10.04 1.26 2.10
C GLY A 37 -11.50 0.79 2.12
N VAL A 38 -12.17 0.75 0.97
CA VAL A 38 -13.56 0.27 0.85
C VAL A 38 -13.65 -1.20 1.27
N PHE A 39 -12.78 -2.07 0.73
CA PHE A 39 -12.75 -3.48 1.08
C PHE A 39 -12.35 -3.70 2.54
N GLY A 40 -11.37 -2.94 3.05
CA GLY A 40 -10.94 -3.01 4.44
C GLY A 40 -12.05 -2.64 5.42
N THR A 41 -12.84 -1.62 5.09
CA THR A 41 -14.00 -1.20 5.92
C THR A 41 -15.10 -2.26 5.89
N ALA A 42 -15.42 -2.81 4.71
CA ALA A 42 -16.40 -3.89 4.58
C ALA A 42 -15.98 -5.17 5.33
N ALA A 43 -14.72 -5.57 5.18
CA ALA A 43 -14.16 -6.73 5.87
C ALA A 43 -14.15 -6.53 7.39
N THR A 44 -13.76 -5.35 7.88
CA THR A 44 -13.82 -5.00 9.31
C THR A 44 -15.25 -5.08 9.84
N GLY A 45 -16.22 -4.56 9.11
CA GLY A 45 -17.64 -4.65 9.47
C GLY A 45 -18.13 -6.11 9.56
N TYR A 46 -17.73 -6.96 8.61
CA TYR A 46 -18.09 -8.38 8.62
C TYR A 46 -17.45 -9.15 9.78
N ILE A 47 -16.17 -8.89 10.05
CA ILE A 47 -15.43 -9.49 11.17
C ILE A 47 -16.09 -9.10 12.49
N LEU A 48 -16.45 -7.83 12.67
CA LEU A 48 -17.05 -7.36 13.92
C LEU A 48 -18.49 -7.86 14.12
N GLN A 49 -19.21 -8.22 13.06
CA GLN A 49 -20.52 -8.87 13.18
C GLN A 49 -20.45 -10.29 13.76
N HIS A 50 -19.31 -10.98 13.58
CA HIS A 50 -19.16 -12.40 13.97
C HIS A 50 -18.07 -12.63 15.03
N GLY A 51 -17.28 -11.60 15.36
CA GLY A 51 -16.10 -11.70 16.21
C GLY A 51 -15.84 -10.44 17.01
N SER A 52 -14.59 -10.21 17.41
CA SER A 52 -14.19 -9.08 18.25
C SER A 52 -13.14 -8.21 17.55
N TRP A 53 -12.87 -7.03 18.11
CA TRP A 53 -11.84 -6.12 17.61
C TRP A 53 -10.44 -6.75 17.56
N ASP A 54 -10.16 -7.76 18.41
CA ASP A 54 -8.91 -8.52 18.38
C ASP A 54 -8.68 -9.22 17.03
N ASP A 55 -9.74 -9.74 16.40
CA ASP A 55 -9.64 -10.42 15.10
C ASP A 55 -9.37 -9.42 13.97
N VAL A 56 -9.93 -8.20 14.07
CA VAL A 56 -9.64 -7.10 13.14
C VAL A 56 -8.16 -6.73 13.19
N PHE A 57 -7.58 -6.64 14.39
CA PHE A 57 -6.16 -6.34 14.56
C PHE A 57 -5.27 -7.48 14.04
N LYS A 58 -5.62 -8.74 14.27
CA LYS A 58 -4.87 -9.89 13.70
C LYS A 58 -4.85 -9.85 12.17
N VAL A 59 -5.99 -9.60 11.54
CA VAL A 59 -6.08 -9.46 10.08
C VAL A 59 -5.26 -8.26 9.58
N SER A 60 -5.30 -7.13 10.29
CA SER A 60 -4.50 -5.95 9.96
C SER A 60 -3.00 -6.24 10.02
N VAL A 61 -2.53 -6.92 11.08
CA VAL A 61 -1.12 -7.33 11.23
C VAL A 61 -0.72 -8.27 10.08
N GLY A 62 -1.56 -9.23 9.72
CA GLY A 62 -1.33 -10.11 8.57
C GLY A 62 -1.14 -9.34 7.26
N LEU A 63 -2.01 -8.35 7.01
CA LEU A 63 -1.92 -7.50 5.82
C LEU A 63 -0.62 -6.69 5.77
N TYR A 64 -0.19 -6.12 6.91
CA TYR A 64 1.07 -5.39 6.99
C TYR A 64 2.29 -6.28 6.78
N LEU A 65 2.29 -7.51 7.32
CA LEU A 65 3.38 -8.45 7.11
C LEU A 65 3.47 -8.88 5.65
N VAL A 66 2.35 -9.22 5.02
CA VAL A 66 2.30 -9.55 3.58
C VAL A 66 2.78 -8.36 2.75
N GLY A 67 2.28 -7.14 3.05
CA GLY A 67 2.72 -5.93 2.37
C GLY A 67 4.23 -5.70 2.51
N THR A 68 4.78 -5.96 3.69
CA THR A 68 6.22 -5.84 3.96
C THR A 68 7.04 -6.87 3.16
N VAL A 69 6.57 -8.12 3.09
CA VAL A 69 7.23 -9.18 2.31
C VAL A 69 7.17 -8.86 0.82
N VAL A 70 6.02 -8.48 0.29
CA VAL A 70 5.86 -8.09 -1.12
C VAL A 70 6.75 -6.88 -1.42
N PHE A 71 6.77 -5.88 -0.55
CA PHE A 71 7.65 -4.73 -0.71
C PHE A 71 9.13 -5.14 -0.73
N ASN A 72 9.59 -5.98 0.21
CA ASN A 72 10.99 -6.42 0.23
C ASN A 72 11.38 -7.28 -0.98
N LEU A 73 10.43 -8.05 -1.55
CA LEU A 73 10.71 -8.91 -2.70
C LEU A 73 10.64 -8.17 -4.04
N PHE A 74 9.76 -7.18 -4.18
CA PHE A 74 9.49 -6.50 -5.45
C PHE A 74 9.96 -5.04 -5.50
N SER A 75 10.34 -4.43 -4.38
CA SER A 75 10.95 -3.10 -4.37
C SER A 75 12.37 -3.22 -4.90
N THR A 76 12.55 -2.91 -6.19
CA THR A 76 13.86 -2.70 -6.79
C THR A 76 14.16 -1.20 -6.78
N GLY A 77 15.35 -0.81 -6.30
CA GLY A 77 15.80 0.58 -6.24
C GLY A 77 16.59 1.04 -7.46
N GLU A 78 16.61 0.23 -8.52
CA GLU A 78 17.45 0.44 -9.70
C GLU A 78 16.64 1.03 -10.86
N LYS A 79 17.18 2.09 -11.50
CA LYS A 79 16.59 2.73 -12.67
C LYS A 79 16.57 1.77 -13.84
N VAL A 80 15.37 1.37 -14.28
CA VAL A 80 15.18 0.42 -15.39
C VAL A 80 15.28 1.07 -16.78
N LEU A 81 15.33 2.41 -16.89
CA LEU A 81 15.42 3.11 -18.17
C LEU A 81 16.39 4.30 -18.10
N GLU A 82 17.41 4.31 -18.99
CA GLU A 82 18.13 5.51 -19.43
C GLU A 82 17.27 6.36 -20.38
#